data_AF-A0A8A3NYM3-F1
#
_entry.id   AF-A0A8A3NYM3-F1
#
_cell.length_a   1.000
_cell.length_b   1.000
_cell.length_c   1.000
_cell.angle_alpha   90.00
_cell.angle_beta   90.00
_cell.angle_gamma   90.00
#
_symmetry.space_group_name_H-M   'P 1'
#
loop_
_entity.id
_entity.type
_entity.pdbx_description
1 polymer ?
#
loop_
_entity_poly.entity_id
_entity_poly.type
_entity_poly.pdbx_seq_one_letter_code
_entity_poly.pdbx_strand_id
1 'polypeptide(L)'
;MELKRGLRTKLLKYSELYGLDDLVPSADTDGKDRGGSKEGWGFVRSWGWKATLSAQDVGVVVGAILEVGKKAVTSLENGAWDRSRETKETSDEDGALEGEEWVGRFWDAYDALEKIEELKLALPIAQNLHRAILRTGTSLIEKRQIKHLRAFRMAVVKDGPDVQLFTHPAALTKLALWIGEAIAEQERESKGKIGNGGRGTPLVVAGLHEGRGVYVVVGTGGGGGGVGGWGFGDKKAAREKAKKKQEKTEARELRRKNKERIREEKRAARRAMRGEDEDEDEDDETEEESSESEDDEEEDEDDEQERGKGFGRNKFGNAFQEVVEETNARVRIDSFEHCVVEVKKEDLGGFLESLSLRAVVG
;
A
#
# COMPACT_ATOMS: atom_id res chain seq x y z
N MET A 1 -5.29 8.07 35.65
CA MET A 1 -6.56 7.85 34.90
C MET A 1 -6.92 9.05 34.03
N GLU A 2 -6.73 10.28 34.50
CA GLU A 2 -7.01 11.50 33.72
C GLU A 2 -6.24 11.58 32.41
N LEU A 3 -4.97 11.14 32.39
CA LEU A 3 -4.18 11.06 31.16
C LEU A 3 -4.82 10.17 30.09
N LYS A 4 -5.38 9.02 30.47
CA LYS A 4 -6.06 8.12 29.52
C LYS A 4 -7.37 8.72 29.01
N ARG A 5 -8.10 9.44 29.86
CA ARG A 5 -9.37 10.09 29.48
C ARG A 5 -9.16 11.28 28.53
N GLY A 6 -8.08 12.04 28.72
CA GLY A 6 -7.74 13.20 27.87
C GLY A 6 -6.83 12.89 26.68
N LEU A 7 -6.41 11.63 26.49
CA LEU A 7 -5.42 11.26 25.47
C LEU A 7 -5.92 11.60 24.06
N ARG A 8 -7.16 11.23 23.73
CA ARG A 8 -7.75 11.50 22.41
C ARG A 8 -7.79 12.99 22.08
N THR A 9 -8.29 13.80 23.00
CA THR A 9 -8.39 15.26 22.80
C THR A 9 -7.01 15.89 22.59
N LYS A 10 -5.98 15.40 23.29
CA LYS A 10 -4.60 15.84 23.06
C LYS A 10 -4.08 15.40 21.69
N LEU A 11 -4.32 14.14 21.31
CA LEU A 11 -3.88 13.62 20.01
C LEU A 11 -4.51 14.37 18.84
N LEU A 12 -5.81 14.66 18.88
CA LEU A 12 -6.48 15.47 17.84
C LEU A 12 -5.91 16.90 17.74
N LYS A 13 -5.51 17.49 18.88
CA LYS A 13 -4.88 18.81 18.87
C LYS A 13 -3.49 18.79 18.25
N TYR A 14 -2.71 17.72 18.47
CA TYR A 14 -1.34 17.61 17.97
C TYR A 14 -1.26 16.97 16.58
N SER A 15 -2.22 16.16 16.16
CA SER A 15 -2.22 15.48 14.86
C SER A 15 -2.14 16.47 13.71
N GLU A 16 -2.93 17.55 13.78
CA GLU A 16 -2.96 18.61 12.77
C GLU A 16 -1.60 19.31 12.60
N LEU A 17 -0.82 19.43 13.69
CA LEU A 17 0.50 20.07 13.62
C LEU A 17 1.55 19.19 12.95
N TYR A 18 1.40 17.87 12.99
CA TYR A 18 2.37 16.90 12.48
C TYR A 18 1.89 16.17 11.21
N GLY A 19 0.73 16.55 10.66
CA GLY A 19 0.12 15.87 9.52
C GLY A 19 -0.27 14.41 9.81
N LEU A 20 -0.67 14.12 11.06
CA LEU A 20 -1.07 12.80 11.53
C LEU A 20 -2.59 12.68 11.68
N ASP A 21 -3.34 13.34 10.79
CA ASP A 21 -4.79 13.52 10.92
C ASP A 21 -5.58 12.21 10.89
N ASP A 22 -5.01 11.16 10.29
CA ASP A 22 -5.61 9.82 10.19
C ASP A 22 -5.29 8.90 11.39
N LEU A 23 -4.52 9.36 12.39
CA LEU A 23 -4.12 8.53 13.53
C LEU A 23 -5.28 8.19 14.48
N VAL A 24 -6.24 9.12 14.61
CA VAL A 24 -7.37 9.00 15.53
C VAL A 24 -8.64 9.38 14.78
N PRO A 25 -9.77 8.67 14.98
CA PRO A 25 -11.03 9.04 14.36
C PRO A 25 -11.38 10.51 14.62
N SER A 26 -11.71 11.22 13.54
CA SER A 26 -12.09 12.64 13.57
C SER A 26 -13.19 12.89 14.60
N ALA A 27 -13.21 14.09 15.17
CA ALA A 27 -14.25 14.52 16.12
C ALA A 27 -15.67 14.40 15.53
N ASP A 28 -15.82 14.47 14.20
CA ASP A 28 -17.09 14.34 13.49
C ASP A 28 -17.70 12.92 13.59
N THR A 29 -16.89 11.92 13.96
CA THR A 29 -17.31 10.51 14.07
C THR A 29 -17.91 10.14 15.43
N ASP A 30 -18.04 11.11 16.36
CA ASP A 30 -18.58 10.91 17.72
C ASP A 30 -20.12 10.84 17.80
N GLY A 31 -20.81 10.94 16.66
CA GLY A 31 -22.27 10.93 16.58
C GLY A 31 -22.90 9.71 17.26
N LYS A 32 -23.98 9.95 18.02
CA LYS A 32 -24.66 8.94 18.86
C LYS A 32 -25.55 7.97 18.07
N ASP A 33 -25.73 8.21 16.78
CA ASP A 33 -26.72 7.51 15.97
C ASP A 33 -26.14 6.26 15.30
N ARG A 34 -26.99 5.22 15.23
CA ARG A 34 -26.78 3.98 14.46
C ARG A 34 -26.50 4.20 12.96
N GLY A 35 -26.58 5.44 12.47
CA GLY A 35 -26.33 5.84 11.08
C GLY A 35 -25.19 6.85 10.87
N GLY A 36 -24.48 7.26 11.93
CA GLY A 36 -23.21 7.98 11.75
C GLY A 36 -22.13 7.02 11.29
N SER A 37 -21.33 7.37 10.27
CA SER A 37 -20.21 6.53 9.88
C SER A 37 -19.22 6.51 11.05
N LYS A 38 -19.14 5.38 11.76
CA LYS A 38 -18.04 5.07 12.70
C LYS A 38 -16.75 4.81 11.94
N GLU A 39 -16.49 5.63 10.94
CA GLU A 39 -15.37 5.57 10.03
C GLU A 39 -14.09 5.81 10.84
N GLY A 40 -13.09 4.95 10.67
CA GLY A 40 -11.84 4.97 11.44
C GLY A 40 -11.90 4.33 12.83
N TRP A 41 -13.08 4.00 13.39
CA TRP A 41 -13.14 3.33 14.70
C TRP A 41 -12.82 1.84 14.60
N GLY A 42 -11.87 1.40 15.42
CA GLY A 42 -11.56 -0.02 15.62
C GLY A 42 -12.52 -0.72 16.59
N PHE A 43 -12.48 -2.05 16.57
CA PHE A 43 -13.22 -2.88 17.51
C PHE A 43 -12.36 -3.24 18.72
N VAL A 44 -12.96 -3.17 19.92
CA VAL A 44 -12.29 -3.53 21.17
C VAL A 44 -13.17 -4.52 21.91
N ARG A 45 -12.54 -5.58 22.43
CA ARG A 45 -13.20 -6.58 23.27
C ARG A 45 -12.55 -6.57 24.65
N SER A 46 -13.40 -6.65 25.67
CA SER A 46 -13.00 -6.73 27.07
C SER A 46 -13.31 -8.12 27.64
N TRP A 47 -12.31 -8.79 28.20
CA TRP A 47 -12.45 -10.08 28.87
C TRP A 47 -12.49 -9.89 30.39
N GLY A 48 -13.51 -9.15 30.84
CA GLY A 48 -13.66 -8.76 32.26
C GLY A 48 -12.43 -8.02 32.76
N TRP A 49 -11.83 -8.53 33.84
CA TRP A 49 -10.67 -7.95 34.51
C TRP A 49 -9.33 -8.37 33.89
N LYS A 50 -9.33 -9.36 33.00
CA LYS A 50 -8.10 -9.99 32.51
C LYS A 50 -7.35 -9.08 31.55
N ALA A 51 -8.03 -8.59 30.52
CA ALA A 51 -7.48 -7.64 29.56
C ALA A 51 -8.59 -7.04 28.68
N THR A 52 -8.27 -5.90 28.10
CA THR A 52 -9.03 -5.24 27.05
C THR A 52 -8.08 -5.11 25.86
N LEU A 53 -8.39 -5.77 24.75
CA LEU A 53 -7.55 -5.80 23.55
C LEU A 53 -8.34 -5.32 22.34
N SER A 54 -7.69 -4.55 21.46
CA SER A 54 -8.28 -4.20 20.17
C SER A 54 -8.19 -5.37 19.20
N ALA A 55 -9.06 -5.41 18.19
CA ALA A 55 -8.99 -6.41 17.13
C ALA A 55 -7.64 -6.37 16.39
N GLN A 56 -7.05 -5.18 16.26
CA GLN A 56 -5.73 -4.99 15.67
C GLN A 56 -4.63 -5.60 16.54
N ASP A 57 -4.67 -5.38 17.87
CA ASP A 57 -3.70 -5.99 18.80
C ASP A 57 -3.76 -7.51 18.72
N VAL A 58 -4.96 -8.09 18.70
CA VAL A 58 -5.14 -9.55 18.56
C VAL A 58 -4.56 -10.04 17.23
N GLY A 59 -4.84 -9.35 16.12
CA GLY A 59 -4.31 -9.71 14.80
C GLY A 59 -2.78 -9.66 14.73
N VAL A 60 -2.17 -8.63 15.32
CA VAL A 60 -0.71 -8.49 15.41
C VAL A 60 -0.08 -9.63 16.23
N VAL A 61 -0.67 -9.95 17.38
CA VAL A 61 -0.14 -11.01 18.26
C VAL A 61 -0.28 -12.38 17.61
N VAL A 62 -1.44 -12.71 17.05
CA VAL A 62 -1.67 -13.97 16.35
C VAL A 62 -0.74 -14.11 15.15
N GLY A 63 -0.57 -13.05 14.36
CA GLY A 63 0.39 -13.03 13.26
C GLY A 63 1.83 -13.26 13.71
N ALA A 64 2.23 -12.72 14.87
CA ALA A 64 3.55 -12.98 15.43
C ALA A 64 3.75 -14.44 15.87
N ILE A 65 2.70 -15.11 16.38
CA ILE A 65 2.75 -16.55 16.69
C ILE A 65 2.97 -17.37 15.43
N LEU A 66 2.30 -17.03 14.32
CA LEU A 66 2.47 -17.73 13.04
C LEU A 66 3.89 -17.56 12.48
N GLU A 67 4.44 -16.35 12.56
CA GLU A 67 5.74 -16.01 11.94
C GLU A 67 6.97 -16.44 12.74
N VAL A 68 6.90 -16.35 14.07
CA VAL A 68 8.06 -16.57 14.96
C VAL A 68 7.90 -17.87 15.76
N GLY A 69 6.66 -18.27 16.06
CA GLY A 69 6.35 -19.42 16.90
C GLY A 69 6.57 -19.16 18.40
N LYS A 70 5.84 -19.90 19.25
CA LYS A 70 5.96 -19.82 20.72
C LYS A 70 7.35 -20.28 21.22
N LYS A 71 8.01 -21.19 20.49
CA LYS A 71 9.29 -21.83 20.88
C LYS A 71 10.51 -20.90 20.76
N ALA A 72 10.50 -19.95 19.84
CA ALA A 72 11.60 -18.98 19.70
C ALA A 72 11.73 -18.09 20.95
N VAL A 73 10.64 -17.88 21.69
CA VAL A 73 10.61 -17.01 22.88
C VAL A 73 11.09 -17.72 24.13
N THR A 74 10.87 -19.04 24.26
CA THR A 74 11.54 -19.83 25.31
C THR A 74 13.07 -19.82 25.18
N SER A 75 13.61 -19.56 23.98
CA SER A 75 15.05 -19.39 23.76
C SER A 75 15.53 -17.96 24.05
N LEU A 76 14.67 -16.95 23.85
CA LEU A 76 14.97 -15.53 24.11
C LEU A 76 14.93 -15.17 25.60
N GLU A 77 13.99 -15.73 26.36
CA GLU A 77 13.84 -15.46 27.80
C GLU A 77 14.88 -16.19 28.65
N ASN A 78 15.37 -17.35 28.20
CA ASN A 78 16.29 -18.18 29.00
C ASN A 78 17.78 -17.87 28.80
N GLY A 79 18.14 -16.88 27.97
CA GLY A 79 19.55 -16.52 27.72
C GLY A 79 20.43 -17.70 27.24
N ALA A 80 19.80 -18.79 26.79
CA ALA A 80 20.46 -20.04 26.44
C ALA A 80 20.78 -20.03 24.94
N TRP A 81 21.72 -19.19 24.55
CA TRP A 81 22.48 -19.38 23.30
C TRP A 81 23.56 -20.47 23.47
N ASP A 82 23.65 -21.09 24.65
CA ASP A 82 24.65 -22.12 25.00
C ASP A 82 23.98 -23.40 25.52
N ARG A 83 23.08 -23.96 24.72
CA ARG A 83 23.08 -25.42 24.57
C ARG A 83 23.17 -25.67 23.09
N SER A 84 24.31 -26.20 22.70
CA SER A 84 24.48 -27.09 21.56
C SER A 84 23.28 -28.04 21.50
N ARG A 85 22.19 -27.57 20.90
CA ARG A 85 21.20 -28.44 20.31
C ARG A 85 21.95 -28.94 19.10
N GLU A 86 22.23 -30.23 19.09
CA GLU A 86 22.53 -30.94 17.86
C GLU A 86 21.45 -30.52 16.86
N THR A 87 21.77 -29.48 16.07
CA THR A 87 21.14 -29.24 14.79
C THR A 87 21.58 -30.46 14.03
N LYS A 88 20.78 -31.52 14.12
CA LYS A 88 20.83 -32.57 13.14
C LYS A 88 20.68 -31.80 11.84
N GLU A 89 21.76 -31.69 11.08
CA GLU A 89 21.74 -31.23 9.70
C GLU A 89 20.93 -32.27 8.92
N THR A 90 19.62 -32.29 9.17
CA THR A 90 18.67 -32.79 8.20
C THR A 90 18.67 -31.70 7.15
N SER A 91 19.47 -31.91 6.10
CA SER A 91 19.51 -31.10 4.90
C SER A 91 18.09 -31.02 4.34
N ASP A 92 17.34 -30.02 4.77
CA ASP A 92 15.99 -29.75 4.32
C ASP A 92 16.09 -28.95 3.02
N GLU A 93 16.70 -29.57 2.00
CA GLU A 93 16.85 -28.96 0.67
C GLU A 93 15.48 -28.60 0.09
N ASP A 94 14.44 -29.36 0.46
CA ASP A 94 13.05 -29.21 0.04
C ASP A 94 12.17 -28.42 1.03
N GLY A 95 12.70 -27.88 2.13
CA GLY A 95 11.94 -27.05 3.09
C GLY A 95 10.70 -27.72 3.72
N ALA A 96 10.66 -29.05 3.79
CA ALA A 96 9.52 -29.80 4.27
C ALA A 96 9.37 -29.71 5.81
N LEU A 97 10.49 -29.66 6.54
CA LEU A 97 10.50 -29.51 8.00
C LEU A 97 10.07 -28.10 8.42
N GLU A 98 10.44 -27.07 7.64
CA GLU A 98 9.92 -25.71 7.83
C GLU A 98 8.39 -25.69 7.69
N GLY A 99 7.85 -26.37 6.66
CA GLY A 99 6.41 -26.51 6.47
C GLY A 99 5.71 -27.20 7.64
N GLU A 100 6.26 -28.29 8.16
CA GLU A 100 5.73 -28.97 9.35
C GLU A 100 5.76 -28.07 10.60
N GLU A 101 6.82 -27.27 10.76
CA GLU A 101 6.90 -26.30 11.85
C GLU A 101 5.82 -25.23 11.72
N TRP A 102 5.56 -24.72 10.50
CA TRP A 102 4.52 -23.72 10.26
C TRP A 102 3.11 -24.27 10.55
N VAL A 103 2.85 -25.54 10.25
CA VAL A 103 1.59 -26.20 10.63
C VAL A 103 1.46 -26.28 12.15
N GLY A 104 2.56 -26.57 12.88
CA GLY A 104 2.56 -26.51 14.34
C GLY A 104 2.23 -25.11 14.87
N ARG A 105 2.82 -24.06 14.28
CA ARG A 105 2.55 -22.66 14.63
C ARG A 105 1.11 -22.24 14.35
N PHE A 106 0.49 -22.81 13.31
CA PHE A 106 -0.92 -22.57 12.98
C PHE A 106 -1.85 -23.02 14.11
N TRP A 107 -1.68 -24.24 14.62
CA TRP A 107 -2.48 -24.75 15.73
C TRP A 107 -2.20 -23.97 17.03
N ASP A 108 -0.95 -23.59 17.27
CA ASP A 108 -0.58 -22.73 18.39
C ASP A 108 -1.29 -21.36 18.35
N ALA A 109 -1.43 -20.77 17.16
CA ALA A 109 -2.11 -19.51 16.94
C ALA A 109 -3.64 -19.67 17.06
N TYR A 110 -4.20 -20.78 16.57
CA TYR A 110 -5.61 -21.12 16.69
C TYR A 110 -6.03 -21.28 18.15
N ASP A 111 -5.29 -22.06 18.93
CA ASP A 111 -5.54 -22.28 20.36
C ASP A 111 -5.45 -20.98 21.17
N ALA A 112 -4.55 -20.06 20.77
CA ALA A 112 -4.39 -18.78 21.43
C ALA A 112 -5.61 -17.84 21.24
N LEU A 113 -6.43 -18.04 20.21
CA LEU A 113 -7.66 -17.26 20.01
C LEU A 113 -8.73 -17.59 21.07
N GLU A 114 -8.76 -18.83 21.55
CA GLU A 114 -9.70 -19.26 22.60
C GLU A 114 -9.20 -18.87 24.00
N LYS A 115 -7.88 -18.90 24.21
CA LYS A 115 -7.25 -18.72 25.53
C LYS A 115 -6.50 -17.39 25.63
N ILE A 116 -7.09 -16.45 26.37
CA ILE A 116 -6.50 -15.12 26.56
C ILE A 116 -5.12 -15.11 27.25
N GLU A 117 -4.83 -16.08 28.12
CA GLU A 117 -3.53 -16.12 28.80
C GLU A 117 -2.40 -16.47 27.81
N GLU A 118 -2.67 -17.33 26.82
CA GLU A 118 -1.70 -17.63 25.76
C GLU A 118 -1.45 -16.42 24.87
N LEU A 119 -2.50 -15.66 24.55
CA LEU A 119 -2.38 -14.42 23.81
C LEU A 119 -1.54 -13.37 24.56
N LYS A 120 -1.69 -13.28 25.89
CA LYS A 120 -0.85 -12.39 26.71
C LYS A 120 0.61 -12.83 26.74
N LEU A 121 0.85 -14.14 26.87
CA LEU A 121 2.20 -14.70 26.82
C LEU A 121 2.86 -14.48 25.44
N ALA A 122 2.06 -14.34 24.38
CA ALA A 122 2.54 -14.04 23.04
C ALA A 122 2.84 -12.54 22.78
N LEU A 123 2.46 -11.62 23.69
CA LEU A 123 2.72 -10.18 23.50
C LEU A 123 4.20 -9.82 23.32
N PRO A 124 5.15 -10.36 24.12
CA PRO A 124 6.58 -10.10 23.92
C PRO A 124 7.09 -10.57 22.56
N ILE A 125 6.50 -11.63 22.00
CA ILE A 125 6.83 -12.17 20.67
C ILE A 125 6.55 -11.12 19.61
N ALA A 126 5.34 -10.55 19.63
CA ALA A 126 4.93 -9.49 18.73
C ALA A 126 5.79 -8.23 18.87
N GLN A 127 6.11 -7.85 20.11
CA GLN A 127 6.99 -6.71 20.37
C GLN A 127 8.40 -6.92 19.81
N ASN A 128 8.95 -8.13 19.95
CA ASN A 128 10.28 -8.45 19.44
C ASN A 128 10.30 -8.49 17.91
N LEU A 129 9.29 -9.07 17.28
CA LEU A 129 9.14 -9.05 15.82
C LEU A 129 9.08 -7.62 15.27
N HIS A 130 8.22 -6.76 15.83
CA HIS A 130 8.13 -5.37 15.38
C HIS A 130 9.39 -4.56 15.68
N ARG A 131 10.08 -4.83 16.80
CA ARG A 131 11.38 -4.21 17.09
C ARG A 131 12.45 -4.66 16.08
N ALA A 132 12.45 -5.92 15.67
CA ALA A 132 13.34 -6.45 14.64
C ALA A 132 13.06 -5.84 13.26
N ILE A 133 11.77 -5.69 12.88
CA ILE A 133 11.35 -4.99 11.66
C ILE A 133 11.87 -3.55 11.67
N LEU A 134 11.64 -2.80 12.75
CA LEU A 134 12.11 -1.42 12.86
C LEU A 134 13.64 -1.34 12.79
N ARG A 135 14.36 -2.16 13.56
CA ARG A 135 15.83 -2.17 13.59
C ARG A 135 16.44 -2.48 12.23
N THR A 136 15.89 -3.48 11.54
CA THR A 136 16.40 -3.91 10.23
C THR A 136 16.02 -2.90 9.15
N GLY A 137 14.77 -2.43 9.16
CA GLY A 137 14.27 -1.43 8.24
C GLY A 137 15.04 -0.11 8.32
N THR A 138 15.27 0.42 9.54
CA THR A 138 16.09 1.63 9.71
C THR A 138 17.52 1.40 9.27
N SER A 139 18.13 0.26 9.62
CA SER A 139 19.49 -0.05 9.17
C SER A 139 19.61 -0.11 7.65
N LEU A 140 18.60 -0.60 6.92
CA LEU A 140 18.61 -0.65 5.45
C LEU A 140 18.54 0.76 4.84
N ILE A 141 17.72 1.64 5.43
CA ILE A 141 17.55 3.03 5.00
C ILE A 141 18.84 3.83 5.30
N GLU A 142 19.36 3.74 6.52
CA GLU A 142 20.57 4.45 6.94
C GLU A 142 21.79 4.05 6.12
N LYS A 143 21.97 2.75 5.85
CA LYS A 143 23.06 2.24 5.02
C LYS A 143 22.85 2.49 3.52
N ARG A 144 21.72 3.09 3.11
CA ARG A 144 21.33 3.31 1.71
C ARG A 144 21.43 2.03 0.87
N GLN A 145 21.03 0.90 1.45
CA GLN A 145 21.08 -0.41 0.78
C GLN A 145 19.89 -0.64 -0.15
N ILE A 146 18.93 0.28 -0.16
CA ILE A 146 17.79 0.30 -1.08
C ILE A 146 18.27 0.84 -2.42
N LYS A 147 18.32 -0.03 -3.42
CA LYS A 147 18.75 0.34 -4.78
C LYS A 147 17.55 0.65 -5.65
N HIS A 148 17.66 1.70 -6.44
CA HIS A 148 16.65 2.08 -7.44
C HIS A 148 16.98 1.40 -8.77
N LEU A 149 16.13 0.47 -9.21
CA LEU A 149 16.17 -0.07 -10.57
C LEU A 149 15.16 0.67 -11.45
N ARG A 150 15.14 0.35 -12.75
CA ARG A 150 14.25 1.01 -13.71
C ARG A 150 12.77 0.80 -13.38
N ALA A 151 12.38 -0.43 -13.04
CA ALA A 151 10.99 -0.80 -12.81
C ALA A 151 10.57 -0.76 -11.32
N PHE A 152 11.49 -1.02 -10.39
CA PHE A 152 11.22 -1.10 -8.95
C PHE A 152 12.42 -0.76 -8.08
N ARG A 153 12.18 -0.59 -6.78
CA ARG A 153 13.24 -0.50 -5.77
C ARG A 153 13.50 -1.87 -5.18
N MET A 154 14.75 -2.16 -4.84
CA MET A 154 15.10 -3.43 -4.23
C MET A 154 15.90 -3.26 -2.95
N ALA A 155 15.67 -4.15 -1.99
CA ALA A 155 16.44 -4.28 -0.76
C ALA A 155 16.79 -5.76 -0.54
N VAL A 156 18.03 -6.04 -0.15
CA VAL A 156 18.49 -7.40 0.16
C VAL A 156 18.96 -7.45 1.61
N VAL A 157 18.28 -8.27 2.40
CA VAL A 157 18.58 -8.53 3.81
C VAL A 157 19.51 -9.74 3.87
N LYS A 158 20.81 -9.46 3.85
CA LYS A 158 21.86 -10.49 3.87
C LYS A 158 22.54 -10.65 5.23
N ASP A 159 22.72 -9.56 5.97
CA ASP A 159 23.55 -9.52 7.18
C ASP A 159 22.76 -8.88 8.34
N GLY A 160 22.73 -9.52 9.51
CA GLY A 160 22.10 -8.97 10.71
C GLY A 160 21.68 -10.03 11.74
N PRO A 161 21.42 -9.62 12.99
CA PRO A 161 20.98 -10.53 14.05
C PRO A 161 19.57 -11.10 13.81
N ASP A 162 18.75 -10.40 13.01
CA ASP A 162 17.34 -10.74 12.77
C ASP A 162 17.09 -11.40 11.42
N VAL A 163 18.13 -11.73 10.64
CA VAL A 163 17.99 -12.28 9.28
C VAL A 163 17.12 -13.55 9.28
N GLN A 164 17.29 -14.40 10.29
CA GLN A 164 16.51 -15.63 10.46
C GLN A 164 15.01 -15.40 10.73
N LEU A 165 14.60 -14.21 11.17
CA LEU A 165 13.18 -13.89 11.32
C LEU A 165 12.54 -13.56 9.98
N PHE A 166 13.32 -13.05 9.03
CA PHE A 166 12.87 -12.65 7.69
C PHE A 166 12.97 -13.75 6.64
N THR A 167 13.21 -14.98 7.07
CA THR A 167 13.09 -16.18 6.23
C THR A 167 11.63 -16.55 6.05
N HIS A 168 10.79 -16.32 7.06
CA HIS A 168 9.35 -16.53 6.96
C HIS A 168 8.74 -15.50 6.00
N PRO A 169 8.00 -15.93 4.97
CA PRO A 169 7.51 -15.02 3.92
C PRO A 169 6.60 -13.91 4.46
N ALA A 170 5.71 -14.21 5.42
CA ALA A 170 4.84 -13.19 5.99
C ALA A 170 5.60 -12.13 6.82
N ALA A 171 6.68 -12.51 7.50
CA ALA A 171 7.51 -11.56 8.27
C ALA A 171 8.28 -10.64 7.31
N LEU A 172 8.77 -11.20 6.20
CA LEU A 172 9.42 -10.44 5.13
C LEU A 172 8.43 -9.50 4.43
N THR A 173 7.18 -9.93 4.19
CA THR A 173 6.13 -9.06 3.65
C THR A 173 5.84 -7.88 4.59
N LYS A 174 5.76 -8.10 5.91
CA LYS A 174 5.60 -6.99 6.88
C LYS A 174 6.77 -6.01 6.85
N LEU A 175 7.99 -6.50 6.75
CA LEU A 175 9.17 -5.65 6.57
C LEU A 175 9.08 -4.86 5.27
N ALA A 176 8.70 -5.49 4.17
CA ALA A 176 8.58 -4.85 2.86
C ALA A 176 7.49 -3.76 2.85
N LEU A 177 6.34 -4.01 3.48
CA LEU A 177 5.27 -3.03 3.63
C LEU A 177 5.74 -1.83 4.46
N TRP A 178 6.39 -2.08 5.60
CA TRP A 178 6.93 -1.01 6.44
C TRP A 178 7.99 -0.16 5.72
N ILE A 179 8.92 -0.79 5.00
CA ILE A 179 9.92 -0.08 4.18
C ILE A 179 9.23 0.72 3.07
N GLY A 180 8.21 0.16 2.42
CA GLY A 180 7.42 0.84 1.40
C GLY A 180 6.75 2.11 1.92
N GLU A 181 6.12 2.04 3.10
CA GLU A 181 5.54 3.19 3.79
C GLU A 181 6.59 4.24 4.16
N ALA A 182 7.71 3.81 4.76
CA ALA A 182 8.80 4.71 5.15
C ALA A 182 9.42 5.44 3.93
N ILE A 183 9.56 4.74 2.81
CA ILE A 183 10.02 5.33 1.55
C ILE A 183 8.99 6.33 1.02
N ALA A 184 7.71 5.97 0.99
CA ALA A 184 6.65 6.84 0.48
C ALA A 184 6.56 8.14 1.30
N GLU A 185 6.71 8.04 2.62
CA GLU A 185 6.81 9.18 3.54
C GLU A 185 8.01 10.07 3.21
N GLN A 186 9.19 9.48 3.09
CA GLN A 186 10.42 10.20 2.76
C GLN A 186 10.34 10.92 1.40
N GLU A 187 9.67 10.30 0.42
CA GLU A 187 9.42 10.92 -0.88
C GLU A 187 8.44 12.09 -0.78
N ARG A 188 7.38 11.94 0.01
CA ARG A 188 6.42 13.02 0.23
C ARG A 188 7.11 14.23 0.86
N GLU A 189 7.98 14.03 1.83
CA GLU A 189 8.74 15.10 2.47
C GLU A 189 9.77 15.72 1.51
N SER A 190 10.51 14.90 0.76
CA SER A 190 11.61 15.40 -0.10
C SER A 190 11.14 16.03 -1.40
N LYS A 191 10.09 15.49 -2.03
CA LYS A 191 9.64 15.86 -3.38
C LYS A 191 8.23 16.46 -3.43
N GLY A 192 7.50 16.47 -2.30
CA GLY A 192 6.12 16.95 -2.23
C GLY A 192 5.08 16.09 -2.96
N LYS A 193 5.51 15.05 -3.68
CA LYS A 193 4.67 14.11 -4.42
C LYS A 193 5.21 12.69 -4.24
N ILE A 194 4.32 11.74 -4.03
CA ILE A 194 4.64 10.31 -4.02
C ILE A 194 5.02 9.90 -5.47
N GLY A 195 6.09 9.11 -5.63
CA GLY A 195 6.52 8.61 -6.94
C GLY A 195 5.42 7.85 -7.71
N ASN A 196 5.59 7.73 -9.03
CA ASN A 196 4.64 7.06 -9.94
C ASN A 196 3.19 7.57 -9.83
N GLY A 197 3.00 8.89 -9.92
CA GLY A 197 1.65 9.50 -9.98
C GLY A 197 0.80 9.24 -8.73
N GLY A 198 1.42 9.10 -7.55
CA GLY A 198 0.71 8.81 -6.30
C GLY A 198 0.64 7.32 -5.92
N ARG A 199 1.10 6.41 -6.78
CA ARG A 199 1.01 4.95 -6.56
C ARG A 199 2.14 4.38 -5.71
N GLY A 200 3.18 5.17 -5.44
CA GLY A 200 4.38 4.71 -4.74
C GLY A 200 5.26 3.87 -5.66
N THR A 201 6.53 3.75 -5.30
CA THR A 201 7.47 2.90 -6.06
C THR A 201 7.30 1.45 -5.61
N PRO A 202 7.14 0.49 -6.54
CA PRO A 202 7.10 -0.93 -6.19
C PRO A 202 8.42 -1.33 -5.54
N LEU A 203 8.35 -2.23 -4.55
CA LEU A 203 9.50 -2.65 -3.76
C LEU A 203 9.63 -4.17 -3.81
N VAL A 204 10.85 -4.65 -4.06
CA VAL A 204 11.23 -6.05 -3.95
C VAL A 204 12.18 -6.21 -2.78
N VAL A 205 11.83 -7.05 -1.81
CA VAL A 205 12.69 -7.35 -0.66
C VAL A 205 13.08 -8.82 -0.70
N ALA A 206 14.37 -9.11 -0.58
CA ALA A 206 14.90 -10.46 -0.53
C ALA A 206 15.54 -10.73 0.84
N GLY A 207 15.13 -11.81 1.51
CA GLY A 207 15.72 -12.30 2.76
C GLY A 207 16.59 -13.54 2.52
N LEU A 208 17.81 -13.55 3.05
CA LEU A 208 18.74 -14.68 2.90
C LEU A 208 18.44 -15.79 3.92
N HIS A 209 18.18 -17.01 3.43
CA HIS A 209 18.21 -18.23 4.24
C HIS A 209 19.56 -18.94 4.07
N GLU A 210 20.50 -18.72 5.00
CA GLU A 210 21.85 -19.27 4.89
C GLU A 210 21.89 -20.80 4.91
N GLY A 211 21.05 -21.44 5.73
CA GLY A 211 21.05 -22.90 5.89
C GLY A 211 20.59 -23.67 4.65
N ARG A 212 19.82 -23.04 3.76
CA ARG A 212 19.34 -23.63 2.49
C ARG A 212 20.06 -23.04 1.27
N GLY A 213 20.80 -21.95 1.44
CA GLY A 213 21.40 -21.21 0.32
C GLY A 213 20.36 -20.62 -0.63
N VAL A 214 19.21 -20.18 -0.10
CA VAL A 214 18.06 -19.68 -0.85
C VAL A 214 17.71 -18.27 -0.37
N TYR A 215 17.23 -17.41 -1.27
CA TYR A 215 16.62 -16.13 -0.96
C TYR A 215 15.11 -16.24 -1.08
N VAL A 216 14.40 -15.85 -0.03
CA VAL A 216 12.96 -15.60 -0.10
C VAL A 216 12.77 -14.19 -0.63
N VAL A 217 12.07 -14.04 -1.76
CA VAL A 217 11.86 -12.79 -2.47
C VAL A 217 10.38 -12.43 -2.41
N VAL A 218 10.08 -11.24 -1.92
CA VAL A 218 8.72 -10.70 -1.84
C VAL A 218 8.62 -9.43 -2.67
N GLY A 219 7.63 -9.37 -3.56
CA GLY A 219 7.31 -8.20 -4.36
C GLY A 219 6.07 -7.48 -3.84
N THR A 220 6.22 -6.27 -3.30
CA THR A 220 5.09 -5.43 -2.91
C THR A 220 4.79 -4.43 -4.03
N GLY A 221 3.54 -4.46 -4.51
CA GLY A 221 3.01 -3.42 -5.40
C GLY A 221 3.10 -2.07 -4.69
N GLY A 222 3.49 -1.03 -5.43
CA GLY A 222 3.82 0.31 -4.92
C GLY A 222 3.05 0.69 -3.65
N GLY A 223 3.79 0.90 -2.57
CA GLY A 223 3.29 1.05 -1.20
C GLY A 223 2.53 2.35 -0.94
N GLY A 224 1.48 2.63 -1.72
CA GLY A 224 0.48 3.66 -1.39
C GLY A 224 -0.54 3.19 -0.33
N GLY A 225 -0.24 2.13 0.40
CA GLY A 225 -1.14 1.43 1.32
C GLY A 225 -1.09 1.89 2.79
N GLY A 226 -0.62 3.11 3.07
CA GLY A 226 -0.82 3.71 4.41
C GLY A 226 -2.31 3.86 4.73
N VAL A 227 -2.68 4.42 5.88
CA VAL A 227 -4.10 4.57 6.28
C VAL A 227 -4.94 5.37 5.24
N GLY A 228 -4.30 6.26 4.46
CA GLY A 228 -4.90 6.91 3.28
C GLY A 228 -5.07 6.00 2.04
N GLY A 229 -4.57 4.77 2.06
CA GLY A 229 -4.61 3.78 1.00
C GLY A 229 -5.81 2.82 1.05
N TRP A 230 -6.48 2.71 2.21
CA TRP A 230 -7.75 2.00 2.34
C TRP A 230 -8.92 2.86 1.81
N GLY A 231 -8.79 3.49 0.65
CA GLY A 231 -9.86 4.36 0.12
C GLY A 231 -10.30 5.51 1.05
N PHE A 232 -9.48 5.81 2.07
CA PHE A 232 -9.64 6.96 2.98
C PHE A 232 -8.72 8.12 2.60
N GLY A 233 -7.89 7.97 1.57
CA GLY A 233 -7.04 9.05 1.07
C GLY A 233 -7.88 10.25 0.74
N ASP A 234 -7.54 11.39 1.35
CA ASP A 234 -8.20 12.69 1.27
C ASP A 234 -9.54 12.67 0.53
N LYS A 235 -10.54 11.96 1.07
CA LYS A 235 -11.92 12.02 0.53
C LYS A 235 -12.35 13.47 0.41
N LYS A 236 -11.81 14.33 1.28
CA LYS A 236 -11.94 15.78 1.26
C LYS A 236 -11.31 16.40 0.00
N ALA A 237 -10.04 16.13 -0.32
CA ALA A 237 -9.41 16.65 -1.55
C ALA A 237 -10.00 16.04 -2.82
N ALA A 238 -10.40 14.77 -2.81
CA ALA A 238 -11.10 14.12 -3.92
C ALA A 238 -12.50 14.73 -4.13
N ARG A 239 -13.24 15.01 -3.05
CA ARG A 239 -14.55 15.66 -3.09
C ARG A 239 -14.44 17.14 -3.48
N GLU A 240 -13.39 17.83 -3.05
CA GLU A 240 -13.09 19.21 -3.44
C GLU A 240 -12.69 19.31 -4.91
N LYS A 241 -11.86 18.37 -5.41
CA LYS A 241 -11.55 18.24 -6.84
C LYS A 241 -12.80 17.87 -7.66
N ALA A 242 -13.65 16.98 -7.16
CA ALA A 242 -14.90 16.62 -7.84
C ALA A 242 -15.87 17.81 -7.91
N LYS A 243 -15.99 18.59 -6.83
CA LYS A 243 -16.78 19.84 -6.82
C LYS A 243 -16.21 20.86 -7.80
N LYS A 244 -14.89 21.06 -7.81
CA LYS A 244 -14.22 21.97 -8.75
C LYS A 244 -14.41 21.54 -10.21
N LYS A 245 -14.40 20.23 -10.50
CA LYS A 245 -14.71 19.68 -11.84
C LYS A 245 -16.18 19.93 -12.21
N GLN A 246 -17.11 19.72 -11.28
CA GLN A 246 -18.54 20.01 -11.48
C GLN A 246 -18.80 21.51 -11.74
N GLU A 247 -18.21 22.39 -10.95
CA GLU A 247 -18.30 23.85 -11.14
C GLU A 247 -17.71 24.28 -12.49
N LYS A 248 -16.58 23.69 -12.93
CA LYS A 248 -16.00 23.95 -14.25
C LYS A 248 -16.92 23.49 -15.38
N THR A 249 -17.55 22.31 -15.25
CA THR A 249 -18.50 21.80 -16.26
C THR A 249 -19.77 22.63 -16.33
N GLU A 250 -20.34 23.02 -15.19
CA GLU A 250 -21.54 23.86 -15.12
C GLU A 250 -21.27 25.25 -15.69
N ALA A 251 -20.09 25.83 -15.42
CA ALA A 251 -19.66 27.10 -16.01
C ALA A 251 -19.51 27.01 -17.55
N ARG A 252 -18.96 25.90 -18.07
CA ARG A 252 -18.83 25.67 -19.53
C ARG A 252 -20.20 25.52 -20.19
N GLU A 253 -21.13 24.79 -19.57
CA GLU A 253 -22.50 24.67 -20.08
C GLU A 253 -23.26 26.00 -20.06
N LEU A 254 -23.12 26.79 -19.00
CA LEU A 254 -23.73 28.12 -18.92
C LEU A 254 -23.16 29.05 -19.99
N ARG A 255 -21.85 29.00 -20.25
CA ARG A 255 -21.20 29.77 -21.32
C ARG A 255 -21.71 29.36 -22.70
N ARG A 256 -21.92 28.06 -22.95
CA ARG A 256 -22.50 27.56 -24.23
C ARG A 256 -23.93 28.06 -24.42
N LYS A 257 -24.79 27.92 -23.41
CA LYS A 257 -26.18 28.39 -23.46
C LYS A 257 -26.29 29.90 -23.67
N ASN A 258 -25.41 30.68 -23.03
CA ASN A 258 -25.36 32.13 -23.25
C ASN A 258 -24.91 32.49 -24.67
N LYS A 259 -23.93 31.77 -25.25
CA LYS A 259 -23.48 31.99 -26.64
C LYS A 259 -24.58 31.66 -27.64
N GLU A 260 -25.32 30.57 -27.43
CA GLU A 260 -26.48 30.18 -28.25
C GLU A 260 -27.59 31.23 -28.18
N ARG A 261 -27.95 31.69 -26.97
CA ARG A 261 -28.98 32.72 -26.79
C ARG A 261 -28.61 34.04 -27.48
N ILE A 262 -27.35 34.47 -27.38
CA ILE A 262 -26.85 35.68 -28.08
C ILE A 262 -26.93 35.50 -29.61
N ARG A 263 -26.65 34.29 -30.11
CA ARG A 263 -26.74 33.98 -31.56
C ARG A 263 -28.19 34.00 -32.04
N GLU A 264 -29.12 33.47 -31.25
CA GLU A 264 -30.55 33.50 -31.55
C GLU A 264 -31.12 34.91 -31.48
N GLU A 265 -30.76 35.71 -30.49
CA GLU A 265 -31.15 37.12 -30.40
C GLU A 265 -30.61 37.93 -31.59
N LYS A 266 -29.35 37.71 -32.01
CA LYS A 266 -28.80 38.31 -33.24
C LYS A 266 -29.57 37.89 -34.50
N ARG A 267 -29.92 36.59 -34.63
CA ARG A 267 -30.71 36.08 -35.75
C ARG A 267 -32.13 36.64 -35.76
N ALA A 268 -32.78 36.72 -34.61
CA ALA A 268 -34.11 37.29 -34.46
C ALA A 268 -34.13 38.80 -34.75
N ALA A 269 -33.13 39.55 -34.28
CA ALA A 269 -32.97 40.97 -34.61
C ALA A 269 -32.75 41.19 -36.13
N ARG A 270 -31.94 40.33 -36.78
CA ARG A 270 -31.73 40.39 -38.24
C ARG A 270 -33.02 40.04 -39.00
N ARG A 271 -33.82 39.10 -38.50
CA ARG A 271 -35.14 38.74 -39.05
C ARG A 271 -36.19 39.83 -38.83
N ALA A 272 -36.12 40.56 -37.72
CA ALA A 272 -37.03 41.68 -37.45
C ALA A 272 -36.66 42.94 -38.26
N MET A 273 -35.38 43.13 -38.62
CA MET A 273 -34.97 44.21 -39.54
C MET A 273 -35.27 43.91 -41.01
N ARG A 274 -35.34 42.62 -41.41
CA ARG A 274 -35.70 42.21 -42.76
C ARG A 274 -37.22 41.97 -42.82
N GLY A 275 -37.96 43.03 -43.14
CA GLY A 275 -39.42 43.00 -43.27
C GLY A 275 -39.89 41.97 -44.30
N GLU A 276 -41.08 41.43 -44.05
CA GLU A 276 -41.84 40.46 -44.86
C GLU A 276 -41.87 40.89 -46.33
N ASP A 277 -41.13 40.19 -47.19
CA ASP A 277 -41.65 39.57 -48.41
C ASP A 277 -40.53 38.78 -49.14
N GLU A 278 -40.96 37.64 -49.68
CA GLU A 278 -40.31 36.76 -50.66
C GLU A 278 -39.27 35.74 -50.15
N ASP A 279 -39.76 34.51 -50.02
CA ASP A 279 -39.03 33.25 -50.13
C ASP A 279 -38.34 33.15 -51.50
N GLU A 280 -37.02 32.94 -51.52
CA GLU A 280 -36.34 32.10 -52.51
C GLU A 280 -34.92 31.78 -52.02
N ASP A 281 -34.55 30.52 -52.19
CA ASP A 281 -33.35 29.86 -51.68
C ASP A 281 -32.05 30.33 -52.33
N GLU A 282 -30.96 30.13 -51.59
CA GLU A 282 -29.55 30.07 -52.02
C GLU A 282 -28.91 31.34 -52.59
N ASP A 283 -28.09 32.02 -51.77
CA ASP A 283 -26.65 31.95 -52.01
C ASP A 283 -25.81 32.46 -50.82
N ASP A 284 -24.64 31.83 -50.72
CA ASP A 284 -23.56 31.94 -49.76
C ASP A 284 -22.89 33.32 -49.83
N GLU A 285 -22.88 34.09 -48.73
CA GLU A 285 -21.86 35.10 -48.49
C GLU A 285 -21.26 34.92 -47.10
N THR A 286 -20.09 34.30 -47.12
CA THR A 286 -18.98 34.46 -46.19
C THR A 286 -18.80 35.92 -45.79
N GLU A 287 -19.15 36.24 -44.56
CA GLU A 287 -18.63 37.41 -43.86
C GLU A 287 -17.83 36.89 -42.65
N GLU A 288 -16.56 37.30 -42.65
CA GLU A 288 -15.48 36.87 -41.78
C GLU A 288 -15.81 37.07 -40.30
N GLU A 289 -15.95 35.98 -39.56
CA GLU A 289 -15.74 35.99 -38.11
C GLU A 289 -14.62 34.99 -37.86
N SER A 290 -13.41 35.55 -37.82
CA SER A 290 -12.16 34.97 -37.34
C SER A 290 -12.32 33.55 -36.78
N SER A 291 -11.80 32.59 -37.54
CA SER A 291 -11.49 31.27 -37.01
C SER A 291 -10.46 31.44 -35.89
N GLU A 292 -10.92 31.70 -34.67
CA GLU A 292 -10.27 31.13 -33.49
C GLU A 292 -10.87 29.74 -33.28
N SER A 293 -10.65 28.91 -34.30
CA SER A 293 -10.46 27.50 -34.12
C SER A 293 -9.14 27.35 -33.38
N GLU A 294 -9.22 26.66 -32.24
CA GLU A 294 -8.15 25.76 -31.82
C GLU A 294 -6.83 26.43 -31.41
N ASP A 295 -6.83 27.02 -30.21
CA ASP A 295 -5.72 26.77 -29.29
C ASP A 295 -6.24 26.82 -27.85
N ASP A 296 -6.84 25.70 -27.46
CA ASP A 296 -6.80 25.16 -26.09
C ASP A 296 -7.26 23.70 -26.23
N GLU A 297 -6.60 22.97 -27.14
CA GLU A 297 -6.31 21.56 -26.93
C GLU A 297 -5.25 21.49 -25.81
N GLU A 298 -5.59 21.92 -24.59
CA GLU A 298 -4.90 21.37 -23.44
C GLU A 298 -5.39 19.94 -23.30
N GLU A 299 -4.72 19.05 -24.04
CA GLU A 299 -4.49 17.63 -23.76
C GLU A 299 -5.46 17.05 -22.71
N ASP A 300 -6.71 16.82 -23.10
CA ASP A 300 -7.61 15.88 -22.41
C ASP A 300 -7.17 14.41 -22.69
N GLU A 301 -5.91 14.17 -23.08
CA GLU A 301 -5.29 12.83 -23.14
C GLU A 301 -5.05 12.24 -21.73
N ASP A 302 -5.13 13.05 -20.68
CA ASP A 302 -5.10 12.58 -19.29
C ASP A 302 -6.48 12.03 -18.81
N ASP A 303 -7.58 12.33 -19.49
CA ASP A 303 -8.94 12.13 -18.96
C ASP A 303 -9.56 10.75 -19.28
N GLU A 304 -8.93 9.93 -20.12
CA GLU A 304 -9.29 8.49 -20.28
C GLU A 304 -8.49 7.54 -19.36
N GLN A 305 -7.38 8.00 -18.76
CA GLN A 305 -6.63 7.21 -17.75
C GLN A 305 -7.19 7.33 -16.32
N GLU A 306 -8.12 8.26 -16.07
CA GLU A 306 -8.66 8.50 -14.73
C GLU A 306 -9.95 7.72 -14.41
N ARG A 307 -10.42 6.86 -15.31
CA ARG A 307 -11.51 5.90 -15.02
C ARG A 307 -10.97 4.72 -14.21
N GLY A 308 -10.80 4.98 -12.91
CA GLY A 308 -10.39 4.00 -11.92
C GLY A 308 -8.89 3.99 -11.69
N LYS A 309 -8.34 5.07 -11.11
CA LYS A 309 -7.07 5.00 -10.36
C LYS A 309 -7.27 4.16 -9.09
N GLY A 310 -7.61 2.89 -9.28
CA GLY A 310 -7.29 1.87 -8.29
C GLY A 310 -5.78 1.82 -8.13
N PHE A 311 -5.33 1.47 -6.94
CA PHE A 311 -3.93 1.09 -6.73
C PHE A 311 -3.54 0.09 -7.82
N GLY A 312 -2.49 0.39 -8.59
CA GLY A 312 -2.01 -0.49 -9.64
C GLY A 312 -1.88 -1.89 -9.07
N ARG A 313 -2.62 -2.85 -9.64
CA ARG A 313 -2.69 -4.21 -9.08
C ARG A 313 -1.26 -4.75 -9.04
N ASN A 314 -0.92 -5.44 -7.96
CA ASN A 314 0.40 -6.07 -7.84
C ASN A 314 0.57 -7.08 -8.99
N LYS A 315 1.45 -6.78 -9.95
CA LYS A 315 1.76 -7.65 -11.10
C LYS A 315 3.02 -8.48 -10.89
N PHE A 316 3.64 -8.43 -9.70
CA PHE A 316 4.84 -9.23 -9.41
C PHE A 316 4.61 -10.73 -9.56
N GLY A 317 3.40 -11.24 -9.28
CA GLY A 317 3.10 -12.66 -9.47
C GLY A 317 3.29 -13.14 -10.91
N ASN A 318 2.71 -12.41 -11.88
CA ASN A 318 2.87 -12.73 -13.29
C ASN A 318 4.31 -12.48 -13.76
N ALA A 319 4.91 -11.37 -13.32
CA ALA A 319 6.28 -11.02 -13.70
C ALA A 319 7.30 -12.06 -13.20
N PHE A 320 7.12 -12.62 -12.00
CA PHE A 320 7.97 -13.69 -11.49
C PHE A 320 7.81 -14.96 -12.32
N GLN A 321 6.58 -15.34 -12.68
CA GLN A 321 6.36 -16.52 -13.51
C GLN A 321 7.01 -16.38 -14.89
N GLU A 322 6.84 -15.24 -15.56
CA GLU A 322 7.50 -14.95 -16.85
C GLU A 322 9.03 -15.02 -16.74
N VAL A 323 9.61 -14.43 -15.69
CA VAL A 323 11.06 -14.44 -15.49
C VAL A 323 11.57 -15.86 -15.25
N VAL A 324 10.83 -16.68 -14.50
CA VAL A 324 11.20 -18.09 -14.27
C VAL A 324 11.19 -18.90 -15.56
N GLU A 325 10.20 -18.69 -16.42
CA GLU A 325 10.10 -19.35 -17.73
C GLU A 325 11.27 -18.95 -18.67
N GLU A 326 11.78 -17.72 -18.55
CA GLU A 326 12.84 -17.20 -19.42
C GLU A 326 14.26 -17.47 -18.93
N THR A 327 14.53 -17.30 -17.63
CA THR A 327 15.90 -17.37 -17.09
C THR A 327 16.34 -18.77 -16.69
N ASN A 328 15.42 -19.76 -16.74
CA ASN A 328 15.65 -21.13 -16.24
C ASN A 328 16.27 -21.14 -14.83
N ALA A 329 15.99 -20.08 -14.05
CA ALA A 329 16.50 -19.90 -12.71
C ALA A 329 15.85 -20.93 -11.79
N ARG A 330 16.62 -21.45 -10.82
CA ARG A 330 16.10 -22.43 -9.86
C ARG A 330 15.25 -21.70 -8.83
N VAL A 331 13.96 -21.60 -9.14
CA VAL A 331 12.95 -20.90 -8.34
C VAL A 331 11.88 -21.87 -7.88
N ARG A 332 11.45 -21.73 -6.63
CA ARG A 332 10.30 -22.43 -6.06
C ARG A 332 9.19 -21.44 -5.76
N ILE A 333 7.99 -21.77 -6.23
CA ILE A 333 6.76 -21.02 -5.99
C ILE A 333 5.82 -21.93 -5.21
N ASP A 334 5.99 -21.96 -3.88
CA ASP A 334 5.23 -22.84 -2.97
C ASP A 334 4.43 -22.04 -1.93
N SER A 335 4.37 -20.72 -2.10
CA SER A 335 3.53 -19.83 -1.30
C SER A 335 2.16 -19.67 -1.95
N PHE A 336 1.12 -19.53 -1.14
CA PHE A 336 -0.22 -19.15 -1.61
C PHE A 336 -0.24 -17.74 -2.23
N GLU A 337 0.72 -16.90 -1.88
CA GLU A 337 0.88 -15.58 -2.47
C GLU A 337 1.84 -15.64 -3.67
N HIS A 338 1.32 -15.40 -4.88
CA HIS A 338 2.12 -15.39 -6.11
C HIS A 338 3.23 -14.33 -6.11
N CYS A 339 3.15 -13.32 -5.25
CA CYS A 339 4.19 -12.30 -5.09
C CYS A 339 5.33 -12.71 -4.14
N VAL A 340 5.42 -14.00 -3.79
CA VAL A 340 6.49 -14.58 -2.97
C VAL A 340 7.12 -15.74 -3.71
N VAL A 341 8.44 -15.72 -3.87
CA VAL A 341 9.20 -16.78 -4.55
C VAL A 341 10.50 -17.07 -3.82
N GLU A 342 10.94 -18.32 -3.86
CA GLU A 342 12.23 -18.75 -3.32
C GLU A 342 13.23 -18.92 -4.46
N VAL A 343 14.35 -18.20 -4.45
CA VAL A 343 15.37 -18.22 -5.52
C VAL A 343 16.71 -18.69 -4.96
N LYS A 344 17.40 -19.62 -5.63
CA LYS A 344 18.75 -20.03 -5.19
C LYS A 344 19.73 -18.85 -5.16
N LYS A 345 20.64 -18.84 -4.18
CA LYS A 345 21.61 -17.77 -3.93
C LYS A 345 22.44 -17.39 -5.16
N GLU A 346 22.80 -18.39 -5.97
CA GLU A 346 23.59 -18.23 -7.19
C GLU A 346 22.79 -17.54 -8.32
N ASP A 347 21.49 -17.79 -8.39
CA ASP A 347 20.64 -17.39 -9.51
C ASP A 347 19.94 -16.03 -9.26
N LEU A 348 20.00 -15.52 -8.02
CA LEU A 348 19.33 -14.26 -7.63
C LEU A 348 19.74 -13.07 -8.52
N GLY A 349 21.03 -12.97 -8.87
CA GLY A 349 21.54 -11.86 -9.68
C GLY A 349 20.87 -11.78 -11.05
N GLY A 350 20.85 -12.91 -11.78
CA GLY A 350 20.22 -13.00 -13.10
C GLY A 350 18.69 -12.86 -13.02
N PHE A 351 18.07 -13.41 -11.97
CA PHE A 351 16.63 -13.27 -11.74
C PHE A 351 16.22 -11.80 -11.60
N LEU A 352 16.94 -11.01 -10.79
CA LEU A 352 16.64 -9.60 -10.57
C LEU A 352 16.92 -8.73 -11.79
N GLU A 353 17.94 -9.05 -12.57
CA GLU A 353 18.26 -8.36 -13.82
C GLU A 353 17.12 -8.51 -14.83
N SER A 354 16.68 -9.74 -15.09
CA SER A 354 15.54 -10.02 -15.98
C SER A 354 14.24 -9.42 -15.49
N LEU A 355 13.99 -9.45 -14.17
CA LEU A 355 12.83 -8.81 -13.57
C LEU A 355 12.82 -7.30 -13.77
N SER A 356 13.99 -6.64 -13.77
CA SER A 356 14.10 -5.19 -13.94
C SER A 356 13.65 -4.68 -15.32
N LEU A 357 13.60 -5.58 -16.31
CA LEU A 357 13.13 -5.32 -17.67
C LEU A 357 11.61 -5.47 -17.82
N ARG A 358 10.93 -6.07 -16.83
CA ARG A 358 9.50 -6.39 -16.86
C ARG A 358 8.65 -5.28 -16.26
N ALA A 359 7.39 -5.20 -16.72
CA ALA A 359 6.39 -4.31 -16.13
C ALA A 359 5.81 -4.94 -14.85
N VAL A 360 6.21 -4.41 -13.69
CA VAL A 360 5.83 -4.95 -12.38
C VAL A 360 4.64 -4.23 -11.71
N VAL A 361 4.15 -3.16 -12.33
CA VAL A 361 2.96 -2.41 -11.87
C VAL A 361 1.95 -2.30 -12.99
N GLY A 362 0.68 -2.50 -12.63
CA GLY A 362 -0.43 -2.59 -13.55
C GLY A 362 -1.22 -1.33 -13.81
#